data_AF-A0A2N2S241-F1
#
_entry.id   AF-A0A2N2S241-F1
#
_cell.length_a   1.000
_cell.length_b   1.000
_cell.length_c   1.000
_cell.angle_alpha   90.00
_cell.angle_beta   90.00
_cell.angle_gamma   90.00
#
_symmetry.space_group_name_H-M   'P 1'
#
loop_
_entity.id
_entity.type
_entity.pdbx_description
1 polymer ?
#
loop_
_entity_poly.entity_id
_entity_poly.type
_entity_poly.pdbx_seq_one_letter_code
_entity_poly.pdbx_strand_id
1 'polypeptide(L)'
;MANSSLGLVTQKDTTGDYFVVKPRAVPTFHEFEQTEEIHIVLYSAERFRKKDRTKTGAAEEEDDKGQFNKELEDALDISRKKVLLWTAYASASRGINFLTKQHGTERDFELFCLLNDPYYTRHTRPGSSGFSMEMFQSFAQVLRDDVPEWAAMSKGDLLFEYSRNRWKRLRKEHVIDITRTVFQALGRGERRPNEKMRRQYLYVSSEAARMVHLGLRHAPELRKRASPAQRAVLERLALHHSKTGIFASATERERHHIESLQKALALREFTSSMPARFRSDTAARTTWELLFRSTMFTDPVKYLEDLRASGVSEAYLDGCFVEVPAGADVYTRLFSMAGMSDLVITDADDGTEVFDWTGMVAPDSLVSRLSESTHRLLKEWRGIRLADKTKRLLPQPWFVTEIMKGYIAELEFEQYVGEQFNVWAKDLQLGSGPVEYVQPEQHPLYAELYQLFDYYLRPAPDVWVAVDLKNWTRNTDSLKKLQLQEAAEKKHAKLRKLLPEATVHTLYVNLQGAHKFAVTRPPQGTIRFMAMYVQNTGDAGWMPNANLRDAILGK
;
A
#
# COMPACT_ATOMS: atom_id res chain seq x y z
N MET A 1 -17.01 -25.39 7.03
CA MET A 1 -17.66 -26.59 6.46
C MET A 1 -17.64 -26.48 4.95
N ALA A 2 -16.78 -27.25 4.26
CA ALA A 2 -16.61 -27.16 2.82
C ALA A 2 -17.79 -27.83 2.07
N ASN A 3 -18.67 -27.00 1.52
CA ASN A 3 -19.67 -27.26 0.46
C ASN A 3 -20.40 -28.62 0.44
N SER A 4 -21.41 -28.79 1.30
CA SER A 4 -22.29 -29.97 1.33
C SER A 4 -23.41 -29.98 0.27
N SER A 5 -23.67 -28.87 -0.44
CA SER A 5 -24.86 -28.79 -1.31
C SER A 5 -24.66 -29.31 -2.75
N LEU A 6 -23.42 -29.35 -3.26
CA LEU A 6 -23.14 -29.71 -4.66
C LEU A 6 -22.23 -30.94 -4.84
N GLY A 7 -21.64 -31.49 -3.77
CA GLY A 7 -20.76 -32.67 -3.85
C GLY A 7 -19.51 -32.50 -4.73
N LEU A 8 -19.12 -31.26 -5.00
CA LEU A 8 -17.98 -30.90 -5.85
C LEU A 8 -16.66 -30.79 -5.07
N VAL A 9 -16.73 -30.63 -3.75
CA VAL A 9 -15.59 -30.67 -2.83
C VAL A 9 -15.92 -31.67 -1.75
N THR A 10 -15.07 -32.68 -1.56
CA THR A 10 -15.25 -33.72 -0.54
C THR A 10 -14.08 -33.69 0.42
N GLN A 11 -14.35 -33.47 1.69
CA GLN A 11 -13.35 -33.67 2.73
C GLN A 11 -13.17 -35.17 2.97
N LYS A 12 -11.93 -35.68 2.86
CA LYS A 12 -11.61 -37.10 2.98
C LYS A 12 -11.11 -37.49 4.37
N ASP A 13 -10.64 -36.51 5.16
CA ASP A 13 -10.22 -36.73 6.53
C ASP A 13 -11.22 -36.15 7.54
N THR A 14 -11.09 -36.56 8.80
CA THR A 14 -11.93 -36.07 9.90
C THR A 14 -11.41 -34.76 10.50
N THR A 15 -10.20 -34.33 10.16
CA THR A 15 -9.51 -33.18 10.78
C THR A 15 -9.71 -31.87 10.04
N GLY A 16 -10.16 -31.89 8.78
CA GLY A 16 -10.41 -30.65 8.02
C GLY A 16 -9.27 -30.25 7.10
N ASP A 17 -8.42 -31.19 6.71
CA ASP A 17 -7.12 -30.87 6.11
C ASP A 17 -6.88 -31.58 4.77
N TYR A 18 -7.74 -32.51 4.35
CA TYR A 18 -7.63 -33.21 3.07
C TYR A 18 -8.95 -33.10 2.30
N PHE A 19 -8.89 -32.42 1.16
CA PHE A 19 -10.02 -32.19 0.28
C PHE A 19 -9.75 -32.78 -1.10
N VAL A 20 -10.79 -33.35 -1.70
CA VAL A 20 -10.83 -33.73 -3.10
C VAL A 20 -11.82 -32.82 -3.79
N VAL A 21 -11.32 -32.04 -4.75
CA VAL A 21 -12.08 -31.07 -5.51
C VAL A 21 -12.24 -31.60 -6.93
N LYS A 22 -13.50 -31.74 -7.37
CA LYS A 22 -13.81 -32.07 -8.76
C LYS A 22 -13.46 -30.87 -9.65
N PRO A 23 -12.90 -31.06 -10.86
CA PRO A 23 -12.55 -29.96 -11.77
C PRO A 23 -13.67 -28.95 -12.00
N ARG A 24 -14.93 -29.42 -12.03
CA ARG A 24 -16.14 -28.59 -12.17
C ARG A 24 -16.36 -27.57 -11.05
N ALA A 25 -15.62 -27.64 -9.94
CA ALA A 25 -15.67 -26.66 -8.87
C ALA A 25 -14.79 -25.43 -9.12
N VAL A 26 -13.88 -25.48 -10.10
CA VAL A 26 -12.89 -24.42 -10.37
C VAL A 26 -13.30 -23.64 -11.62
N PRO A 27 -13.71 -22.35 -11.49
CA PRO A 27 -14.37 -21.59 -12.58
C PRO A 27 -13.58 -21.49 -13.89
N THR A 28 -12.25 -21.55 -13.82
CA THR A 28 -11.32 -21.42 -14.95
C THR A 28 -10.91 -22.75 -15.59
N PHE A 29 -11.29 -23.90 -15.01
CA PHE A 29 -10.87 -25.23 -15.52
C PHE A 29 -11.74 -25.75 -16.67
N HIS A 30 -12.90 -25.13 -16.93
CA HIS A 30 -13.81 -25.53 -18.01
C HIS A 30 -13.22 -25.36 -19.41
N GLU A 31 -12.16 -24.56 -19.57
CA GLU A 31 -11.53 -24.26 -20.86
C GLU A 31 -10.57 -25.37 -21.35
N PHE A 32 -10.20 -26.36 -20.52
CA PHE A 32 -9.10 -27.28 -20.82
C PHE A 32 -9.48 -28.79 -20.87
N GLU A 33 -10.77 -29.14 -20.85
CA GLU A 33 -11.28 -30.53 -20.94
C GLU A 33 -10.62 -31.56 -19.99
N GLN A 34 -10.06 -31.13 -18.84
CA GLN A 34 -9.42 -32.04 -17.89
C GLN A 34 -10.41 -32.68 -16.92
N THR A 35 -10.30 -34.00 -16.73
CA THR A 35 -11.17 -34.82 -15.87
C THR A 35 -10.54 -35.26 -14.54
N GLU A 36 -9.30 -34.89 -14.27
CA GLU A 36 -8.54 -35.37 -13.10
C GLU A 36 -9.01 -34.71 -11.79
N GLU A 37 -9.20 -35.50 -10.73
CA GLU A 37 -9.57 -34.97 -9.41
C GLU A 37 -8.40 -34.21 -8.77
N ILE A 38 -8.69 -33.04 -8.17
CA ILE A 38 -7.68 -32.20 -7.53
C ILE A 38 -7.63 -32.55 -6.04
N HIS A 39 -6.48 -33.03 -5.58
CA HIS A 39 -6.24 -33.35 -4.18
C HIS A 39 -5.56 -32.16 -3.49
N ILE A 40 -6.21 -31.59 -2.48
CA ILE A 40 -5.69 -30.51 -1.65
C ILE A 40 -5.40 -31.07 -0.25
N VAL A 41 -4.12 -31.11 0.13
CA VAL A 41 -3.69 -31.52 1.46
C VAL A 41 -3.07 -30.31 2.16
N LEU A 42 -3.68 -29.85 3.25
CA LEU A 42 -3.17 -28.78 4.09
C LEU A 42 -2.07 -29.34 4.99
N TYR A 43 -0.85 -28.82 4.80
CA TYR A 43 0.30 -29.23 5.60
C TYR A 43 0.30 -28.52 6.97
N SER A 44 0.32 -29.29 8.06
CA SER A 44 0.69 -28.79 9.39
C SER A 44 1.84 -29.65 9.96
N ALA A 45 2.88 -28.99 10.47
CA ALA A 45 4.10 -29.69 10.91
C ALA A 45 3.85 -30.70 12.05
N GLU A 46 2.80 -30.50 12.85
CA GLU A 46 2.42 -31.38 13.96
C GLU A 46 1.69 -32.66 13.51
N ARG A 47 0.98 -32.63 12.37
CA ARG A 47 0.23 -33.79 11.84
C ARG A 47 1.16 -34.85 11.26
N PHE A 48 2.22 -34.40 10.59
CA PHE A 48 3.02 -35.26 9.72
C PHE A 48 4.30 -35.79 10.35
N ARG A 49 4.65 -35.36 11.58
CA ARG A 49 5.73 -36.00 12.35
C ARG A 49 5.22 -37.31 12.97
N LYS A 50 6.00 -38.39 12.87
CA LYS A 50 5.77 -39.58 13.71
C LYS A 50 5.78 -39.15 15.18
N LYS A 51 4.64 -39.29 15.86
CA LYS A 51 4.55 -39.09 17.31
C LYS A 51 5.29 -40.22 18.00
N ASP A 52 6.49 -39.96 18.50
CA ASP A 52 7.13 -40.84 19.47
C ASP A 52 6.37 -40.73 20.79
N ARG A 53 5.65 -41.79 21.16
CA ARG A 53 4.84 -41.83 22.39
C ARG A 53 5.70 -41.89 23.66
N THR A 54 7.02 -42.03 23.53
CA THR A 54 7.94 -42.21 24.67
C THR A 54 8.72 -40.97 25.07
N LYS A 55 8.73 -39.89 24.26
CA LYS A 55 9.48 -38.66 24.54
C LYS A 55 8.55 -37.51 24.93
N THR A 56 8.47 -37.19 26.22
CA THR A 56 7.88 -35.95 26.73
C THR A 56 8.98 -34.93 27.03
N GLY A 57 8.94 -33.78 26.35
CA GLY A 57 9.77 -32.60 26.66
C GLY A 57 11.16 -32.61 26.00
N ALA A 58 11.43 -31.55 25.23
CA ALA A 58 12.66 -31.23 24.50
C ALA A 58 13.01 -32.15 23.30
N ALA A 59 12.99 -31.56 22.10
CA ALA A 59 13.46 -32.17 20.86
C ALA A 59 14.98 -31.99 20.75
N GLU A 60 15.74 -33.08 20.86
CA GLU A 60 17.09 -33.11 20.30
C GLU A 60 17.00 -33.33 18.79
N GLU A 61 17.72 -32.47 18.05
CA GLU A 61 17.90 -32.53 16.62
C GLU A 61 18.97 -33.58 16.28
N GLU A 62 18.54 -34.80 15.94
CA GLU A 62 19.34 -35.71 15.11
C GLU A 62 18.66 -35.83 13.73
N ASP A 63 19.50 -35.84 12.69
CA ASP A 63 19.14 -36.00 11.27
C ASP A 63 18.48 -37.38 11.03
N ASP A 64 17.18 -37.50 11.34
CA ASP A 64 16.49 -38.78 11.41
C ASP A 64 15.69 -39.14 10.14
N LYS A 65 16.08 -40.26 9.52
CA LYS A 65 15.33 -40.93 8.43
C LYS A 65 13.95 -41.39 8.92
N GLY A 66 12.89 -41.01 8.20
CA GLY A 66 11.54 -41.55 8.39
C GLY A 66 10.58 -40.72 9.24
N GLN A 67 10.72 -39.38 9.23
CA GLN A 67 9.88 -38.44 9.97
C GLN A 67 8.39 -38.41 9.57
N PHE A 68 8.05 -38.81 8.34
CA PHE A 68 6.68 -38.66 7.83
C PHE A 68 5.77 -39.83 8.17
N ASN A 69 4.48 -39.55 8.39
CA ASN A 69 3.47 -40.60 8.52
C ASN A 69 3.19 -41.23 7.15
N LYS A 70 2.64 -42.45 7.14
CA LYS A 70 2.31 -43.18 5.91
C LYS A 70 1.31 -42.42 5.02
N GLU A 71 0.42 -41.66 5.63
CA GLU A 71 -0.57 -40.83 4.95
C GLU A 71 0.08 -39.79 4.03
N LEU A 72 1.12 -39.10 4.50
CA LEU A 72 1.88 -38.15 3.69
C LEU A 72 2.74 -38.85 2.64
N GLU A 73 3.36 -39.98 2.97
CA GLU A 73 4.13 -40.76 2.00
C GLU A 73 3.25 -41.22 0.82
N ASP A 74 2.04 -41.72 1.09
CA ASP A 74 1.05 -42.09 0.08
C ASP A 74 0.49 -40.86 -0.66
N ALA A 75 0.34 -39.72 0.04
CA ALA A 75 -0.05 -38.44 -0.55
C ALA A 75 0.99 -37.94 -1.55
N LEU A 76 2.27 -38.17 -1.28
CA LEU A 76 3.41 -37.78 -2.11
C LEU A 76 3.74 -38.81 -3.20
N ASP A 77 3.06 -39.94 -3.33
CA ASP A 77 3.27 -40.87 -4.45
C ASP A 77 2.66 -40.33 -5.76
N ILE A 78 3.52 -39.90 -6.69
CA ILE A 78 3.13 -39.32 -7.99
C ILE A 78 2.88 -40.38 -9.08
N SER A 79 2.83 -41.67 -8.74
CA SER A 79 2.59 -42.76 -9.71
C SER A 79 1.31 -42.62 -10.53
N ARG A 80 0.29 -41.96 -9.96
CA ARG A 80 -1.06 -41.83 -10.55
C ARG A 80 -1.64 -40.42 -10.45
N LYS A 81 -0.85 -39.45 -9.98
CA LYS A 81 -1.31 -38.09 -9.71
C LYS A 81 -0.15 -37.10 -9.82
N LYS A 82 -0.46 -35.85 -10.15
CA LYS A 82 0.45 -34.73 -9.93
C LYS A 82 0.24 -34.23 -8.51
N VAL A 83 1.32 -33.99 -7.79
CA VAL A 83 1.26 -33.42 -6.45
C VAL A 83 1.75 -31.99 -6.55
N LEU A 84 0.96 -31.06 -6.02
CA LEU A 84 1.31 -29.64 -5.89
C LEU A 84 1.45 -29.33 -4.41
N LEU A 85 2.64 -28.91 -4.00
CA LEU A 85 2.92 -28.56 -2.62
C LEU A 85 2.68 -27.06 -2.46
N TRP A 86 1.62 -26.72 -1.75
CA TRP A 86 1.37 -25.35 -1.31
C TRP A 86 1.72 -25.25 0.18
N THR A 87 2.63 -24.36 0.54
CA THR A 87 3.04 -24.16 1.92
C THR A 87 3.07 -22.69 2.31
N ALA A 88 2.54 -22.41 3.50
CA ALA A 88 2.53 -21.11 4.16
C ALA A 88 3.46 -21.12 5.39
N TYR A 89 4.58 -21.87 5.37
CA TYR A 89 5.48 -21.93 6.52
C TYR A 89 6.93 -21.60 6.16
N ALA A 90 7.58 -20.78 6.99
CA ALA A 90 9.03 -20.53 6.97
C ALA A 90 9.86 -21.82 7.13
N SER A 91 9.29 -22.90 7.69
CA SER A 91 9.96 -24.21 7.75
C SER A 91 10.09 -24.88 6.38
N ALA A 92 9.21 -24.58 5.43
CA ALA A 92 9.34 -25.09 4.07
C ALA A 92 10.47 -24.42 3.30
N SER A 93 10.83 -23.16 3.61
CA SER A 93 12.07 -22.54 3.13
C SER A 93 13.30 -22.98 3.94
N ARG A 94 13.14 -23.35 5.22
CA ARG A 94 14.23 -23.78 6.11
C ARG A 94 14.60 -25.27 6.05
N GLY A 95 13.76 -26.17 5.53
CA GLY A 95 14.19 -27.55 5.27
C GLY A 95 13.11 -28.60 5.43
N ILE A 96 12.22 -28.71 4.46
CA ILE A 96 11.49 -29.96 4.26
C ILE A 96 11.92 -30.54 2.91
N ASN A 97 12.84 -31.51 2.93
CA ASN A 97 13.20 -32.30 1.77
C ASN A 97 12.06 -33.30 1.50
N PHE A 98 10.98 -32.86 0.86
CA PHE A 98 9.96 -33.80 0.40
C PHE A 98 10.53 -34.66 -0.73
N LEU A 99 10.79 -35.93 -0.43
CA LEU A 99 11.09 -36.94 -1.44
C LEU A 99 9.76 -37.58 -1.83
N THR A 100 9.37 -37.41 -3.10
CA THR A 100 8.20 -38.09 -3.67
C THR A 100 8.61 -39.47 -4.18
N LYS A 101 7.66 -40.38 -4.37
CA LYS A 101 7.90 -41.67 -5.04
C LYS A 101 7.10 -41.72 -6.33
N GLN A 102 7.69 -42.25 -7.40
CA GLN A 102 6.98 -42.67 -8.62
C GLN A 102 7.31 -44.13 -8.87
N HIS A 103 6.30 -45.00 -8.81
CA HIS A 103 6.41 -46.45 -8.93
C HIS A 103 7.48 -47.03 -7.99
N GLY A 104 7.51 -46.55 -6.74
CA GLY A 104 8.48 -46.97 -5.73
C GLY A 104 9.89 -46.36 -5.87
N THR A 105 10.19 -45.64 -6.96
CA THR A 105 11.45 -44.91 -7.13
C THR A 105 11.34 -43.51 -6.55
N GLU A 106 12.28 -43.11 -5.71
CA GLU A 106 12.33 -41.73 -5.22
C GLU A 106 12.52 -40.73 -6.36
N ARG A 107 11.78 -39.64 -6.30
CA ARG A 107 11.76 -38.56 -7.27
C ARG A 107 11.82 -37.23 -6.53
N ASP A 108 12.45 -36.25 -7.17
CA ASP A 108 12.30 -34.86 -6.74
C ASP A 108 10.94 -34.33 -7.20
N PHE A 109 10.40 -33.45 -6.38
CA PHE A 109 9.09 -32.84 -6.56
C PHE A 109 9.11 -31.77 -7.67
N GLU A 110 8.03 -31.60 -8.44
CA GLU A 110 7.80 -30.36 -9.20
C GLU A 110 7.42 -29.25 -8.21
N LEU A 111 8.43 -28.54 -7.69
CA LEU A 111 8.23 -27.55 -6.63
C LEU A 111 7.49 -26.32 -7.17
N PHE A 112 6.18 -26.28 -6.94
CA PHE A 112 5.43 -25.03 -6.88
C PHE A 112 5.83 -24.29 -5.61
N CYS A 113 6.96 -23.58 -5.65
CA CYS A 113 7.24 -22.59 -4.63
C CYS A 113 6.35 -21.37 -4.90
N LEU A 114 5.10 -21.42 -4.43
CA LEU A 114 4.37 -20.20 -4.14
C LEU A 114 5.13 -19.53 -3.00
N LEU A 115 6.07 -18.67 -3.38
CA LEU A 115 6.64 -17.66 -2.50
C LEU A 115 5.48 -16.76 -2.13
N ASN A 116 4.73 -17.20 -1.11
CA ASN A 116 3.69 -16.39 -0.50
C ASN A 116 4.37 -15.09 -0.11
N ASP A 117 3.94 -14.04 -0.78
CA ASP A 117 4.05 -12.65 -0.37
C ASP A 117 3.70 -12.51 1.13
N PRO A 118 3.96 -11.38 1.76
CA PRO A 118 5.12 -11.03 2.57
C PRO A 118 5.11 -11.67 3.99
N TYR A 119 4.62 -12.91 4.13
CA TYR A 119 4.39 -13.52 5.45
C TYR A 119 5.68 -13.91 6.24
N TYR A 120 6.88 -13.92 5.63
CA TYR A 120 8.06 -14.58 6.21
C TYR A 120 9.37 -13.78 6.28
N THR A 121 9.36 -12.46 6.11
CA THR A 121 10.62 -11.70 6.28
C THR A 121 10.88 -11.42 7.75
N ARG A 122 12.17 -11.42 8.14
CA ARG A 122 12.61 -11.00 9.49
C ARG A 122 12.26 -9.54 9.79
N HIS A 123 11.99 -8.76 8.74
CA HIS A 123 11.80 -7.32 8.81
C HIS A 123 10.34 -6.88 8.76
N THR A 124 9.36 -7.70 8.34
CA THR A 124 7.90 -7.60 8.64
C THR A 124 6.98 -8.48 7.80
N ARG A 125 5.74 -8.62 8.31
CA ARG A 125 4.50 -8.58 7.51
C ARG A 125 4.03 -7.11 7.29
N PRO A 126 3.90 -6.61 6.06
CA PRO A 126 2.99 -5.51 5.74
C PRO A 126 1.64 -5.73 6.45
N GLY A 127 1.23 -4.76 7.26
CA GLY A 127 -0.04 -4.83 8.02
C GLY A 127 0.01 -5.44 9.42
N SER A 128 1.12 -6.03 9.91
CA SER A 128 1.20 -6.41 11.33
C SER A 128 1.64 -5.23 12.19
N SER A 129 0.81 -4.84 13.15
CA SER A 129 1.05 -3.73 14.10
C SER A 129 2.07 -4.04 15.21
N GLY A 130 2.69 -5.22 15.21
CA GLY A 130 3.57 -5.68 16.29
C GLY A 130 5.01 -5.12 16.23
N PHE A 131 5.56 -4.80 17.40
CA PHE A 131 6.99 -4.62 17.61
C PHE A 131 7.67 -6.01 17.59
N SER A 132 8.69 -6.21 16.75
CA SER A 132 9.60 -7.36 16.85
C SER A 132 10.99 -6.88 17.29
N MET A 133 11.60 -7.62 18.21
CA MET A 133 12.94 -7.31 18.71
C MET A 133 13.98 -7.46 17.59
N GLU A 134 13.81 -8.46 16.73
CA GLU A 134 14.67 -8.72 15.56
C GLU A 134 14.62 -7.57 14.56
N MET A 135 13.42 -7.06 14.27
CA MET A 135 13.21 -5.90 13.42
C MET A 135 13.83 -4.65 14.03
N PHE A 136 13.67 -4.43 15.34
CA PHE A 136 14.27 -3.30 16.04
C PHE A 136 15.80 -3.36 16.05
N GLN A 137 16.38 -4.53 16.30
CA GLN A 137 17.84 -4.74 16.24
C GLN A 137 18.38 -4.50 14.83
N SER A 138 17.71 -5.03 13.81
CA SER A 138 18.08 -4.80 12.41
C SER A 138 17.99 -3.32 12.05
N PHE A 139 16.95 -2.65 12.53
CA PHE A 139 16.78 -1.21 12.33
C PHE A 139 17.91 -0.42 12.99
N ALA A 140 18.23 -0.74 14.24
CA ALA A 140 19.30 -0.08 14.98
C ALA A 140 20.65 -0.29 14.28
N GLN A 141 20.90 -1.48 13.73
CA GLN A 141 22.09 -1.76 12.94
C GLN A 141 22.14 -0.91 11.67
N VAL A 142 21.07 -0.90 10.86
CA VAL A 142 20.98 -0.06 9.66
C VAL A 142 21.17 1.41 10.01
N LEU A 143 20.55 1.89 11.10
CA LEU A 143 20.67 3.29 11.51
C LEU A 143 22.11 3.63 11.96
N ARG A 144 22.78 2.73 12.67
CA ARG A 144 24.19 2.87 13.03
C ARG A 144 25.10 2.92 11.80
N ASP A 145 24.81 2.08 10.80
CA ASP A 145 25.66 1.93 9.63
C ASP A 145 25.44 3.09 8.61
N ASP A 146 24.22 3.63 8.52
CA ASP A 146 23.84 4.66 7.54
C ASP A 146 23.80 6.10 8.07
N VAL A 147 23.78 6.32 9.39
CA VAL A 147 23.66 7.67 10.00
C VAL A 147 24.91 8.03 10.80
N PRO A 148 25.75 8.96 10.30
CA PRO A 148 26.96 9.39 11.00
C PRO A 148 26.71 9.91 12.42
N GLU A 149 25.56 10.54 12.65
CA GLU A 149 25.16 11.11 13.94
C GLU A 149 24.52 10.09 14.89
N TRP A 150 24.47 8.80 14.54
CA TRP A 150 23.90 7.74 15.37
C TRP A 150 24.41 7.78 16.81
N ALA A 151 25.72 8.02 16.99
CA ALA A 151 26.36 8.04 18.31
C ALA A 151 25.84 9.17 19.23
N ALA A 152 25.24 10.22 18.67
CA ALA A 152 24.66 11.34 19.40
C ALA A 152 23.14 11.18 19.63
N MET A 153 22.51 10.14 19.05
CA MET A 153 21.06 9.94 19.18
C MET A 153 20.71 9.47 20.60
N SER A 154 19.72 10.13 21.22
CA SER A 154 19.17 9.65 22.47
C SER A 154 18.30 8.40 22.25
N LYS A 155 18.00 7.67 23.33
CA LYS A 155 17.01 6.57 23.29
C LYS A 155 15.65 7.04 22.77
N GLY A 156 15.26 8.28 23.06
CA GLY A 156 14.04 8.89 22.54
C GLY A 156 14.09 9.05 21.03
N ASP A 157 15.22 9.53 20.51
CA ASP A 157 15.42 9.74 19.06
C ASP A 157 15.45 8.41 18.30
N LEU A 158 16.05 7.36 18.89
CA LEU A 158 16.05 6.01 18.31
C LEU A 158 14.64 5.43 18.19
N LEU A 159 13.86 5.47 19.27
CA LEU A 159 12.48 4.97 19.27
C LEU A 159 11.60 5.79 18.33
N PHE A 160 11.84 7.10 18.27
CA PHE A 160 11.19 8.02 17.35
C PHE A 160 11.48 7.65 15.88
N GLU A 161 12.76 7.48 15.53
CA GLU A 161 13.20 7.05 14.20
C GLU A 161 12.63 5.67 13.84
N TYR A 162 12.64 4.70 14.76
CA TYR A 162 12.07 3.38 14.53
C TYR A 162 10.56 3.45 14.26
N SER A 163 9.82 4.22 15.05
CA SER A 163 8.37 4.33 14.88
C SER A 163 7.95 4.94 13.54
N ARG A 164 8.85 5.69 12.88
CA ARG A 164 8.53 6.52 11.71
C ARG A 164 9.15 6.04 10.42
N ASN A 165 10.42 5.64 10.50
CA ASN A 165 11.24 5.36 9.33
C ASN A 165 11.63 3.88 9.24
N ARG A 166 11.10 3.00 10.11
CA ARG A 166 11.43 1.55 10.07
C ARG A 166 11.25 0.96 8.69
N TRP A 167 10.14 1.23 8.01
CA TRP A 167 9.91 0.66 6.67
C TRP A 167 10.87 1.20 5.65
N LYS A 168 11.01 2.53 5.60
CA LYS A 168 11.92 3.18 4.68
C LYS A 168 13.36 2.66 4.85
N ARG A 169 13.82 2.47 6.08
CA ARG A 169 15.18 2.02 6.37
C ARG A 169 15.38 0.51 6.20
N LEU A 170 14.41 -0.30 6.62
CA LEU A 170 14.48 -1.75 6.51
C LEU A 170 14.08 -2.28 5.13
N ARG A 171 13.56 -1.45 4.22
CA ARG A 171 13.09 -1.89 2.90
C ARG A 171 14.18 -2.61 2.12
N LYS A 172 15.39 -2.06 2.10
CA LYS A 172 16.57 -2.68 1.46
C LYS A 172 16.81 -4.08 2.02
N GLU A 173 16.91 -4.21 3.35
CA GLU A 173 17.14 -5.49 4.01
C GLU A 173 15.99 -6.47 3.76
N HIS A 174 14.75 -5.98 3.76
CA HIS A 174 13.56 -6.76 3.46
C HIS A 174 13.59 -7.38 2.05
N VAL A 175 13.86 -6.58 1.01
CA VAL A 175 13.91 -7.10 -0.37
C VAL A 175 15.12 -8.02 -0.61
N ILE A 176 16.25 -7.77 0.06
CA ILE A 176 17.41 -8.69 0.04
C ILE A 176 17.06 -10.02 0.72
N ASP A 177 16.38 -10.00 1.88
CA ASP A 177 15.96 -11.19 2.61
C ASP A 177 14.99 -12.05 1.79
N ILE A 178 14.01 -11.42 1.14
CA ILE A 178 13.12 -12.10 0.18
C ILE A 178 13.94 -12.72 -0.95
N THR A 179 14.83 -11.95 -1.58
CA THR A 179 15.67 -12.44 -2.69
C THR A 179 16.52 -13.64 -2.29
N ARG A 180 17.14 -13.59 -1.11
CA ARG A 180 17.91 -14.71 -0.55
C ARG A 180 17.02 -15.93 -0.32
N THR A 181 15.82 -15.73 0.21
CA THR A 181 14.83 -16.80 0.43
C THR A 181 14.43 -17.46 -0.89
N VAL A 182 14.17 -16.66 -1.94
CA VAL A 182 13.90 -17.17 -3.28
C VAL A 182 15.07 -17.98 -3.80
N PHE A 183 16.29 -17.44 -3.71
CA PHE A 183 17.49 -18.13 -4.21
C PHE A 183 17.73 -19.44 -3.45
N GLN A 184 17.58 -19.43 -2.13
CA GLN A 184 17.70 -20.62 -1.31
C GLN A 184 16.67 -21.68 -1.72
N ALA A 185 15.42 -21.30 -1.92
CA ALA A 185 14.36 -22.21 -2.39
C ALA A 185 14.71 -22.82 -3.76
N LEU A 186 15.14 -22.01 -4.72
CA LEU A 186 15.56 -22.48 -6.05
C LEU A 186 16.76 -23.45 -5.97
N GLY A 187 17.74 -23.15 -5.13
CA GLY A 187 18.94 -23.98 -4.96
C GLY A 187 18.69 -25.31 -4.23
N ARG A 188 17.52 -25.53 -3.62
CA ARG A 188 17.16 -26.84 -3.05
C ARG A 188 16.89 -27.88 -4.13
N GLY A 189 16.33 -27.46 -5.27
CA GLY A 189 16.00 -28.34 -6.38
C GLY A 189 17.21 -29.00 -7.04
N GLU A 190 18.42 -28.50 -6.81
CA GLU A 190 19.66 -28.90 -7.50
C GLU A 190 20.51 -29.92 -6.73
N ARG A 191 20.04 -30.41 -5.57
CA ARG A 191 20.87 -31.15 -4.59
C ARG A 191 21.06 -32.65 -4.86
N ARG A 192 20.61 -33.20 -6.00
CA ARG A 192 20.84 -34.62 -6.36
C ARG A 192 21.87 -34.76 -7.50
N PRO A 193 23.16 -35.00 -7.19
CA PRO A 193 24.22 -35.12 -8.20
C PRO A 193 24.32 -36.50 -8.88
N ASN A 194 23.56 -37.52 -8.44
CA ASN A 194 23.79 -38.90 -8.88
C ASN A 194 22.90 -39.37 -10.05
N GLU A 195 21.88 -38.61 -10.44
CA GLU A 195 21.04 -38.91 -11.60
C GLU A 195 20.95 -37.68 -12.52
N LYS A 196 20.80 -37.90 -13.83
CA LYS A 196 20.59 -36.83 -14.80
C LYS A 196 19.27 -36.11 -14.45
N MET A 197 19.40 -34.90 -13.91
CA MET A 197 18.29 -34.06 -13.48
C MET A 197 17.30 -33.86 -14.64
N ARG A 198 16.04 -34.30 -14.46
CA ARG A 198 14.97 -34.09 -15.44
C ARG A 198 14.58 -32.60 -15.47
N ARG A 199 13.93 -32.16 -16.57
CA ARG A 199 13.41 -30.79 -16.71
C ARG A 199 12.48 -30.45 -15.53
N GLN A 200 12.81 -29.38 -14.80
CA GLN A 200 11.97 -28.80 -13.75
C GLN A 200 11.19 -27.60 -14.30
N TYR A 201 9.95 -27.41 -13.83
CA TYR A 201 9.14 -26.24 -14.10
C TYR A 201 9.08 -25.37 -12.84
N LEU A 202 9.45 -24.11 -12.97
CA LEU A 202 9.50 -23.14 -11.88
C LEU A 202 8.49 -22.02 -12.18
N TYR A 203 7.60 -21.77 -11.23
CA TYR A 203 6.62 -20.68 -11.32
C TYR A 203 6.94 -19.66 -10.23
N VAL A 204 7.16 -18.41 -10.63
CA VAL A 204 7.47 -17.30 -9.73
C VAL A 204 6.33 -16.30 -9.85
N SER A 205 5.74 -15.88 -8.72
CA SER A 205 4.70 -14.84 -8.75
C SER A 205 5.29 -13.53 -9.26
N SER A 206 4.48 -12.70 -9.93
CA SER A 206 4.91 -11.38 -10.42
C SER A 206 5.43 -10.50 -9.28
N GLU A 207 4.92 -10.68 -8.06
CA GLU A 207 5.40 -9.99 -6.87
C GLU A 207 6.79 -10.45 -6.42
N ALA A 208 7.00 -11.77 -6.28
CA ALA A 208 8.31 -12.31 -5.96
C ALA A 208 9.35 -11.95 -7.04
N ALA A 209 8.95 -11.95 -8.31
CA ALA A 209 9.76 -11.49 -9.43
C ALA A 209 10.23 -10.03 -9.25
N ARG A 210 9.30 -9.11 -8.93
CA ARG A 210 9.61 -7.71 -8.61
C ARG A 210 10.53 -7.57 -7.40
N MET A 211 10.30 -8.35 -6.34
CA MET A 211 11.15 -8.30 -5.14
C MET A 211 12.56 -8.85 -5.39
N VAL A 212 12.70 -9.95 -6.14
CA VAL A 212 14.00 -10.50 -6.55
C VAL A 212 14.77 -9.49 -7.38
N HIS A 213 14.09 -8.82 -8.32
CA HIS A 213 14.68 -7.76 -9.12
C HIS A 213 15.25 -6.63 -8.25
N LEU A 214 14.43 -6.08 -7.35
CA LEU A 214 14.82 -5.01 -6.44
C LEU A 214 15.96 -5.45 -5.50
N GLY A 215 15.89 -6.65 -4.94
CA GLY A 215 16.94 -7.15 -4.05
C GLY A 215 18.27 -7.38 -4.75
N LEU A 216 18.27 -7.82 -6.02
CA LEU A 216 19.50 -7.96 -6.81
C LEU A 216 20.17 -6.62 -7.15
N ARG A 217 19.41 -5.53 -7.17
CA ARG A 217 19.97 -4.17 -7.30
C ARG A 217 20.80 -3.80 -6.07
N HIS A 218 20.34 -4.21 -4.88
CA HIS A 218 21.05 -3.96 -3.62
C HIS A 218 22.12 -5.00 -3.27
N ALA A 219 22.01 -6.22 -3.81
CA ALA A 219 22.90 -7.35 -3.55
C ALA A 219 23.36 -8.02 -4.86
N PRO A 220 24.15 -7.32 -5.71
CA PRO A 220 24.57 -7.81 -7.02
C PRO A 220 25.47 -9.06 -6.95
N GLU A 221 26.11 -9.31 -5.82
CA GLU A 221 26.90 -10.51 -5.55
C GLU A 221 26.07 -11.80 -5.57
N LEU A 222 24.76 -11.73 -5.26
CA LEU A 222 23.86 -12.88 -5.35
C LEU A 222 23.75 -13.36 -6.80
N ARG A 223 23.71 -12.45 -7.77
CA ARG A 223 23.71 -12.78 -9.20
C ARG A 223 24.99 -13.52 -9.60
N LYS A 224 26.15 -13.09 -9.09
CA LYS A 224 27.45 -13.73 -9.39
C LYS A 224 27.55 -15.15 -8.85
N ARG A 225 26.96 -15.38 -7.67
CA ARG A 225 26.94 -16.68 -6.98
C ARG A 225 25.76 -17.56 -7.37
N ALA A 226 24.96 -17.13 -8.36
CA ALA A 226 23.75 -17.82 -8.75
C ALA A 226 24.05 -19.22 -9.29
N SER A 227 23.30 -20.20 -8.79
CA SER A 227 23.30 -21.58 -9.27
C SER A 227 22.56 -21.72 -10.61
N PRO A 228 22.67 -22.84 -11.34
CA PRO A 228 22.04 -23.01 -12.66
C PRO A 228 20.53 -22.68 -12.72
N ALA A 229 19.72 -23.19 -11.79
CA ALA A 229 18.29 -22.92 -11.69
C ALA A 229 18.00 -21.46 -11.37
N GLN A 230 18.81 -20.85 -10.49
CA GLN A 230 18.73 -19.42 -10.20
C GLN A 230 19.02 -18.60 -11.46
N ARG A 231 20.10 -18.90 -12.20
CA ARG A 231 20.43 -18.23 -13.47
C ARG A 231 19.30 -18.34 -14.50
N ALA A 232 18.70 -19.52 -14.64
CA ALA A 232 17.57 -19.72 -15.54
C ALA A 232 16.36 -18.85 -15.16
N VAL A 233 16.07 -18.70 -13.86
CA VAL A 233 15.03 -17.77 -13.39
C VAL A 233 15.42 -16.32 -13.69
N LEU A 234 16.67 -15.92 -13.45
CA LEU A 234 17.13 -14.56 -13.74
C LEU A 234 17.04 -14.21 -15.23
N GLU A 235 17.38 -15.14 -16.12
CA GLU A 235 17.23 -14.97 -17.57
C GLU A 235 15.75 -14.78 -17.95
N ARG A 236 14.86 -15.57 -17.36
CA ARG A 236 13.41 -15.43 -17.58
C ARG A 236 12.85 -14.14 -17.02
N LEU A 237 13.34 -13.66 -15.88
CA LEU A 237 12.99 -12.37 -15.32
C LEU A 237 13.46 -11.21 -16.20
N ALA A 238 14.68 -11.27 -16.73
CA ALA A 238 15.18 -10.26 -17.67
C ALA A 238 14.33 -10.21 -18.95
N LEU A 239 13.96 -11.37 -19.51
CA LEU A 239 13.05 -11.44 -20.65
C LEU A 239 11.66 -10.89 -20.31
N HIS A 240 11.14 -11.18 -19.11
CA HIS A 240 9.87 -10.64 -18.64
C HIS A 240 9.91 -9.12 -18.56
N HIS A 241 10.90 -8.53 -17.88
CA HIS A 241 11.04 -7.07 -17.79
C HIS A 241 11.21 -6.39 -19.15
N SER A 242 11.90 -7.02 -20.09
CA SER A 242 12.00 -6.50 -21.46
C SER A 242 10.65 -6.50 -22.18
N LYS A 243 9.78 -7.47 -21.91
CA LYS A 243 8.42 -7.56 -22.50
C LYS A 243 7.39 -6.68 -21.80
N THR A 244 7.55 -6.46 -20.51
CA THR A 244 6.64 -5.65 -19.66
C THR A 244 7.23 -4.27 -19.35
N GLY A 245 8.28 -3.87 -20.06
CA GLY A 245 8.89 -2.56 -19.93
C GLY A 245 7.94 -1.46 -20.40
N ILE A 246 8.15 -0.26 -19.86
CA ILE A 246 7.40 0.93 -20.28
C ILE A 246 8.07 1.57 -21.51
N PHE A 247 9.40 1.49 -21.57
CA PHE A 247 10.20 2.23 -22.56
C PHE A 247 10.97 1.28 -23.48
N ALA A 248 11.16 1.69 -24.73
CA ALA A 248 11.87 0.90 -25.72
C ALA A 248 13.40 1.05 -25.60
N SER A 249 13.89 2.12 -24.96
CA SER A 249 15.32 2.41 -24.86
C SER A 249 15.71 3.21 -23.62
N ALA A 250 16.99 3.19 -23.26
CA ALA A 250 17.53 3.99 -22.17
C ALA A 250 17.40 5.50 -22.43
N THR A 251 17.56 5.95 -23.68
CA THR A 251 17.38 7.36 -24.06
C THR A 251 15.95 7.83 -23.86
N GLU A 252 14.97 6.98 -24.19
CA GLU A 252 13.56 7.28 -23.95
C GLU A 252 13.25 7.40 -22.45
N ARG A 253 13.83 6.53 -21.62
CA ARG A 253 13.72 6.61 -20.16
C ARG A 253 14.28 7.90 -19.59
N GLU A 254 15.50 8.25 -19.97
CA GLU A 254 16.16 9.46 -19.47
C GLU A 254 15.35 10.72 -19.84
N ARG A 255 14.86 10.78 -21.09
CA ARG A 255 13.95 11.85 -21.52
C ARG A 255 12.68 11.88 -20.68
N HIS A 256 12.05 10.72 -20.43
CA HIS A 256 10.85 10.64 -19.61
C HIS A 256 11.06 11.14 -18.17
N HIS A 257 12.22 10.87 -17.56
CA HIS A 257 12.52 11.36 -16.21
C HIS A 257 12.57 12.90 -16.17
N ILE A 258 13.21 13.51 -17.18
CA ILE A 258 13.31 14.96 -17.32
C ILE A 258 11.93 15.58 -17.56
N GLU A 259 11.17 15.06 -18.52
CA GLU A 259 9.82 15.53 -18.86
C GLU A 259 8.86 15.38 -17.68
N SER A 260 8.97 14.29 -16.91
CA SER A 260 8.14 14.07 -15.72
C SER A 260 8.38 15.13 -14.65
N LEU A 261 9.63 15.52 -14.42
CA LEU A 261 9.95 16.60 -13.48
C LEU A 261 9.35 17.94 -13.95
N GLN A 262 9.38 18.23 -15.25
CA GLN A 262 8.76 19.43 -15.82
C GLN A 262 7.24 19.43 -15.63
N LYS A 263 6.59 18.28 -15.85
CA LYS A 263 5.14 18.10 -15.62
C LYS A 263 4.75 18.31 -14.15
N ALA A 264 5.57 17.82 -13.22
CA ALA A 264 5.35 18.05 -11.79
C ALA A 264 5.40 19.54 -11.43
N LEU A 265 6.34 20.31 -12.02
CA LEU A 265 6.44 21.74 -11.81
C LEU A 265 5.25 22.50 -12.40
N ALA A 266 4.86 22.18 -13.64
CA ALA A 266 3.71 22.81 -14.29
C ALA A 266 2.41 22.58 -13.52
N LEU A 267 2.20 21.36 -12.99
CA LEU A 267 1.06 21.05 -12.13
C LEU A 267 1.05 21.94 -10.88
N ARG A 268 2.19 22.07 -10.19
CA ARG A 268 2.33 22.90 -8.98
C ARG A 268 2.19 24.39 -9.23
N GLU A 269 2.69 24.88 -10.37
CA GLU A 269 2.55 26.27 -10.76
C GLU A 269 1.08 26.63 -11.02
N PHE A 270 0.35 25.74 -11.70
CA PHE A 270 -1.09 25.90 -11.91
C PHE A 270 -1.87 25.90 -10.58
N THR A 271 -1.62 24.92 -9.70
CA THR A 271 -2.36 24.81 -8.43
C THR A 271 -2.05 25.93 -7.45
N SER A 272 -0.83 26.47 -7.46
CA SER A 272 -0.42 27.58 -6.59
C SER A 272 -0.87 28.95 -7.07
N SER A 273 -1.04 29.16 -8.37
CA SER A 273 -1.46 30.45 -8.95
C SER A 273 -2.98 30.68 -8.91
N MET A 274 -3.78 29.62 -8.99
CA MET A 274 -5.25 29.68 -8.99
C MET A 274 -5.85 30.38 -7.75
N PRO A 275 -5.44 30.08 -6.50
CA PRO A 275 -6.05 30.66 -5.31
C PRO A 275 -5.99 32.19 -5.23
N ALA A 276 -4.99 32.82 -5.85
CA ALA A 276 -4.88 34.28 -5.88
C ALA A 276 -6.05 34.96 -6.60
N ARG A 277 -6.75 34.23 -7.49
CA ARG A 277 -7.85 34.74 -8.32
C ARG A 277 -9.22 34.51 -7.70
N PHE A 278 -9.36 33.64 -6.68
CA PHE A 278 -10.68 33.24 -6.16
C PHE A 278 -11.53 34.38 -5.64
N ARG A 279 -10.94 35.47 -5.17
CA ARG A 279 -11.70 36.64 -4.70
C ARG A 279 -12.39 37.39 -5.83
N SER A 280 -11.73 37.52 -6.98
CA SER A 280 -12.15 38.36 -8.10
C SER A 280 -12.67 37.60 -9.31
N ASP A 281 -12.48 36.29 -9.37
CA ASP A 281 -12.76 35.48 -10.55
C ASP A 281 -13.64 34.26 -10.21
N THR A 282 -14.92 34.36 -10.56
CA THR A 282 -15.87 33.24 -10.37
C THR A 282 -15.51 32.04 -11.24
N ALA A 283 -14.96 32.23 -12.44
CA ALA A 283 -14.58 31.13 -13.31
C ALA A 283 -13.43 30.33 -12.68
N ALA A 284 -12.46 30.99 -12.03
CA ALA A 284 -11.40 30.32 -11.30
C ALA A 284 -11.94 29.42 -10.16
N ARG A 285 -12.99 29.86 -9.45
CA ARG A 285 -13.67 29.04 -8.43
C ARG A 285 -14.37 27.84 -9.06
N THR A 286 -15.12 28.04 -10.14
CA THR A 286 -15.77 26.94 -10.86
C THR A 286 -14.75 25.92 -11.36
N THR A 287 -13.64 26.36 -11.98
CA THR A 287 -12.57 25.47 -12.42
C THR A 287 -11.92 24.72 -11.26
N TRP A 288 -11.74 25.37 -10.09
CA TRP A 288 -11.18 24.72 -8.90
C TRP A 288 -12.02 23.54 -8.44
N GLU A 289 -13.35 23.69 -8.35
CA GLU A 289 -14.27 22.60 -8.01
C GLU A 289 -14.15 21.41 -8.97
N LEU A 290 -13.82 21.65 -10.25
CA LEU A 290 -13.65 20.58 -11.24
C LEU A 290 -12.38 19.76 -11.02
N LEU A 291 -11.33 20.35 -10.44
CA LEU A 291 -10.08 19.64 -10.14
C LEU A 291 -10.30 18.51 -9.14
N PHE A 292 -11.29 18.65 -8.25
CA PHE A 292 -11.57 17.74 -7.14
C PHE A 292 -12.87 16.94 -7.38
N ARG A 293 -12.81 15.99 -8.31
CA ARG A 293 -13.94 15.12 -8.66
C ARG A 293 -13.58 13.65 -8.54
N SER A 294 -14.53 12.84 -8.06
CA SER A 294 -14.38 11.38 -7.95
C SER A 294 -14.12 10.69 -9.29
N THR A 295 -14.45 11.32 -10.41
CA THR A 295 -14.14 10.82 -11.76
C THR A 295 -12.64 10.65 -11.98
N MET A 296 -11.76 11.35 -11.27
CA MET A 296 -10.31 11.10 -11.38
C MET A 296 -9.90 9.68 -10.94
N PHE A 297 -10.72 8.98 -10.14
CA PHE A 297 -10.48 7.60 -9.71
C PHE A 297 -11.23 6.56 -10.55
N THR A 298 -12.33 6.95 -11.19
CA THR A 298 -13.27 6.00 -11.82
C THR A 298 -13.28 6.11 -13.34
N ASP A 299 -13.11 7.32 -13.87
CA ASP A 299 -13.07 7.63 -15.30
C ASP A 299 -12.13 8.83 -15.56
N PRO A 300 -10.80 8.59 -15.53
CA PRO A 300 -9.80 9.63 -15.67
C PRO A 300 -9.82 10.25 -17.07
N VAL A 301 -10.31 9.53 -18.09
CA VAL A 301 -10.45 10.07 -19.44
C VAL A 301 -11.50 11.17 -19.42
N LYS A 302 -12.70 10.87 -18.92
CA LYS A 302 -13.76 11.87 -18.76
C LYS A 302 -13.35 13.02 -17.84
N TYR A 303 -12.63 12.73 -16.76
CA TYR A 303 -12.08 13.76 -15.88
C TYR A 303 -11.18 14.74 -16.65
N LEU A 304 -10.23 14.24 -17.45
CA LEU A 304 -9.34 15.09 -18.24
C LEU A 304 -10.09 15.86 -19.34
N GLU A 305 -11.12 15.26 -19.95
CA GLU A 305 -12.00 15.93 -20.92
C GLU A 305 -12.79 17.08 -20.30
N ASP A 306 -13.41 16.86 -19.13
CA ASP A 306 -14.15 17.89 -18.38
C ASP A 306 -13.23 19.08 -18.02
N LEU A 307 -12.00 18.80 -17.57
CA LEU A 307 -11.01 19.83 -17.25
C LEU A 307 -10.58 20.62 -18.49
N ARG A 308 -10.29 19.93 -19.60
CA ARG A 308 -9.93 20.55 -20.87
C ARG A 308 -11.04 21.46 -21.38
N ALA A 309 -12.29 21.00 -21.35
CA ALA A 309 -13.45 21.78 -21.75
C ALA A 309 -13.64 23.05 -20.91
N SER A 310 -13.11 23.04 -19.68
CA SER A 310 -13.18 24.15 -18.73
C SER A 310 -11.97 25.09 -18.79
N GLY A 311 -11.10 24.92 -19.79
CA GLY A 311 -9.95 25.79 -20.04
C GLY A 311 -8.71 25.50 -19.20
N VAL A 312 -8.63 24.34 -18.54
CA VAL A 312 -7.40 23.90 -17.85
C VAL A 312 -6.33 23.60 -18.91
N SER A 313 -5.08 24.02 -18.64
CA SER A 313 -3.99 23.90 -19.61
C SER A 313 -3.53 22.44 -19.79
N GLU A 314 -3.12 22.07 -21.01
CA GLU A 314 -2.55 20.73 -21.26
C GLU A 314 -1.35 20.43 -20.36
N ALA A 315 -0.56 21.44 -20.00
CA ALA A 315 0.58 21.26 -19.09
C ALA A 315 0.17 20.75 -17.70
N TYR A 316 -1.01 21.16 -17.19
CA TYR A 316 -1.58 20.59 -15.97
C TYR A 316 -2.12 19.18 -16.21
N LEU A 317 -2.86 18.97 -17.30
CA LEU A 317 -3.49 17.68 -17.63
C LEU A 317 -2.44 16.57 -17.80
N ASP A 318 -1.32 16.86 -18.46
CA ASP A 318 -0.16 15.98 -18.61
C ASP A 318 0.52 15.65 -17.27
N GLY A 319 0.33 16.50 -16.26
CA GLY A 319 0.78 16.30 -14.90
C GLY A 319 -0.13 15.36 -14.09
N CYS A 320 -1.36 15.08 -14.52
CA CYS A 320 -2.29 14.26 -13.74
C CYS A 320 -2.03 12.76 -13.93
N PHE A 321 -1.93 12.28 -15.17
CA PHE A 321 -1.83 10.86 -15.49
C PHE A 321 -0.73 10.58 -16.50
N VAL A 322 -0.17 9.37 -16.44
CA VAL A 322 0.70 8.81 -17.46
C VAL A 322 0.04 7.58 -18.08
N GLU A 323 0.17 7.47 -19.38
CA GLU A 323 -0.27 6.30 -20.14
C GLU A 323 0.87 5.27 -20.18
N VAL A 324 0.57 4.02 -19.81
CA VAL A 324 1.52 2.90 -19.87
C VAL A 324 0.88 1.66 -20.50
N PRO A 325 1.67 0.70 -21.01
CA PRO A 325 1.14 -0.58 -21.45
C PRO A 325 0.36 -1.29 -20.34
N ALA A 326 -0.77 -1.92 -20.67
CA ALA A 326 -1.67 -2.51 -19.67
C ALA A 326 -1.02 -3.64 -18.86
N GLY A 327 -0.04 -4.34 -19.46
CA GLY A 327 0.74 -5.40 -18.82
C GLY A 327 2.07 -4.96 -18.22
N ALA A 328 2.38 -3.66 -18.22
CA ALA A 328 3.68 -3.18 -17.74
C ALA A 328 3.86 -3.39 -16.24
N ASP A 329 5.08 -3.72 -15.82
CA ASP A 329 5.47 -3.66 -14.41
C ASP A 329 6.04 -2.29 -14.11
N VAL A 330 5.42 -1.59 -13.16
CA VAL A 330 5.65 -0.17 -12.94
C VAL A 330 6.37 0.04 -11.62
N TYR A 331 7.41 0.86 -11.70
CA TYR A 331 8.30 1.20 -10.61
C TYR A 331 8.36 2.71 -10.46
N THR A 332 8.98 3.16 -9.38
CA THR A 332 9.33 4.55 -9.17
C THR A 332 10.80 4.72 -8.86
N ARG A 333 11.27 5.94 -9.13
CA ARG A 333 12.61 6.41 -8.78
C ARG A 333 12.53 7.86 -8.35
N LEU A 334 13.27 8.22 -7.30
CA LEU A 334 13.52 9.62 -6.99
C LEU A 334 14.51 10.17 -8.02
N PHE A 335 14.06 11.09 -8.85
CA PHE A 335 14.87 11.76 -9.86
C PHE A 335 15.16 13.19 -9.43
N SER A 336 16.41 13.62 -9.59
CA SER A 336 16.86 14.95 -9.19
C SER A 336 17.61 15.63 -10.33
N MET A 337 17.26 16.87 -10.63
CA MET A 337 17.92 17.69 -11.63
C MET A 337 17.88 19.17 -11.22
N ALA A 338 19.02 19.86 -11.33
CA ALA A 338 19.15 21.30 -11.02
C ALA A 338 18.58 21.71 -9.63
N GLY A 339 18.79 20.88 -8.61
CA GLY A 339 18.31 21.14 -7.24
C GLY A 339 16.83 20.83 -6.99
N MET A 340 16.10 20.39 -8.01
CA MET A 340 14.73 19.90 -7.89
C MET A 340 14.73 18.39 -7.82
N SER A 341 13.83 17.80 -7.03
CA SER A 341 13.68 16.35 -6.93
C SER A 341 12.22 15.95 -6.83
N ASP A 342 11.86 14.87 -7.54
CA ASP A 342 10.51 14.28 -7.48
C ASP A 342 10.54 12.78 -7.74
N LEU A 343 9.47 12.09 -7.33
CA LEU A 343 9.25 10.70 -7.62
C LEU A 343 8.67 10.58 -9.04
N VAL A 344 9.34 9.85 -9.92
CA VAL A 344 8.90 9.62 -11.29
C VAL A 344 8.56 8.15 -11.52
N ILE A 345 7.60 7.90 -12.40
CA ILE A 345 7.26 6.55 -12.86
C ILE A 345 8.35 6.04 -13.80
N THR A 346 8.71 4.77 -13.68
CA THR A 346 9.73 4.12 -14.50
C THR A 346 9.49 2.61 -14.61
N ASP A 347 10.28 1.92 -15.42
CA ASP A 347 10.29 0.46 -15.50
C ASP A 347 11.37 -0.17 -14.59
N ALA A 348 11.56 -1.49 -14.73
CA ALA A 348 12.49 -2.26 -13.93
C ALA A 348 13.96 -1.78 -14.06
N ASP A 349 14.38 -1.22 -15.18
CA ASP A 349 15.81 -0.88 -15.39
C ASP A 349 16.28 0.20 -14.41
N ASP A 350 15.46 1.24 -14.23
CA ASP A 350 15.76 2.37 -13.35
C ASP A 350 15.02 2.33 -12.00
N GLY A 351 13.99 1.49 -11.90
CA GLY A 351 13.14 1.36 -10.72
C GLY A 351 13.89 1.05 -9.44
N THR A 352 13.58 1.80 -8.39
CA THR A 352 14.07 1.56 -7.02
C THR A 352 12.98 1.05 -6.10
N GLU A 353 11.71 1.28 -6.44
CA GLU A 353 10.55 0.90 -5.64
C GLU A 353 9.41 0.48 -6.57
N VAL A 354 8.55 -0.44 -6.12
CA VAL A 354 7.30 -0.75 -6.84
C VAL A 354 6.38 0.45 -6.74
N PHE A 355 5.72 0.82 -7.85
CA PHE A 355 4.72 1.88 -7.81
C PHE A 355 3.41 1.35 -7.22
N ASP A 356 2.97 1.98 -6.14
CA ASP A 356 1.69 1.74 -5.47
C ASP A 356 1.07 3.08 -5.11
N TRP A 357 0.22 3.59 -6.00
CA TRP A 357 -0.42 4.88 -5.81
C TRP A 357 -1.47 4.86 -4.70
N THR A 358 -2.09 3.70 -4.44
CA THR A 358 -3.07 3.56 -3.34
C THR A 358 -2.39 3.66 -1.99
N GLY A 359 -1.24 3.01 -1.81
CA GLY A 359 -0.41 3.12 -0.60
C GLY A 359 0.16 4.53 -0.38
N MET A 360 0.29 5.34 -1.44
CA MET A 360 0.68 6.76 -1.34
C MET A 360 -0.44 7.65 -0.78
N VAL A 361 -1.70 7.27 -0.96
CA VAL A 361 -2.85 7.95 -0.34
C VAL A 361 -2.89 7.65 1.16
N ALA A 362 -2.97 6.36 1.49
CA ALA A 362 -3.01 5.86 2.87
C ALA A 362 -2.39 4.45 2.94
N PRO A 363 -1.79 4.05 4.08
CA PRO A 363 -1.28 2.69 4.27
C PRO A 363 -2.41 1.65 4.14
N ASP A 364 -2.14 0.47 3.57
CA ASP A 364 -3.13 -0.60 3.37
C ASP A 364 -3.96 -0.93 4.61
N SER A 365 -3.30 -0.97 5.78
CA SER A 365 -3.96 -1.20 7.06
C SER A 365 -5.05 -0.17 7.38
N LEU A 366 -4.89 1.08 6.93
CA LEU A 366 -5.89 2.12 7.05
C LEU A 366 -6.90 2.08 5.90
N VAL A 367 -6.46 1.79 4.67
CA VAL A 367 -7.36 1.65 3.50
C VAL A 367 -8.50 0.67 3.78
N SER A 368 -8.20 -0.45 4.47
CA SER A 368 -9.20 -1.44 4.90
C SER A 368 -10.23 -0.93 5.92
N ARG A 369 -10.04 0.27 6.47
CA ARG A 369 -10.87 0.91 7.51
C ARG A 369 -11.56 2.18 7.02
N LEU A 370 -11.22 2.65 5.83
CA LEU A 370 -11.91 3.77 5.20
C LEU A 370 -13.34 3.39 4.83
N SER A 371 -14.16 4.39 4.55
CA SER A 371 -15.55 4.18 4.14
C SER A 371 -15.66 3.31 2.88
N GLU A 372 -16.79 2.62 2.70
CA GLU A 372 -17.02 1.77 1.53
C GLU A 372 -16.99 2.55 0.21
N SER A 373 -17.44 3.81 0.21
CA SER A 373 -17.35 4.70 -0.94
C SER A 373 -15.89 4.99 -1.30
N THR A 374 -15.06 5.36 -0.34
CA THR A 374 -13.62 5.59 -0.56
C THR A 374 -12.90 4.32 -0.98
N HIS A 375 -13.20 3.17 -0.36
CA HIS A 375 -12.59 1.90 -0.73
C HIS A 375 -12.88 1.53 -2.19
N ARG A 376 -14.08 1.84 -2.70
CA ARG A 376 -14.41 1.66 -4.13
C ARG A 376 -13.56 2.54 -5.04
N LEU A 377 -13.23 3.76 -4.64
CA LEU A 377 -12.37 4.67 -5.42
C LEU A 377 -10.91 4.16 -5.47
N LEU A 378 -10.44 3.49 -4.42
CA LEU A 378 -9.07 2.97 -4.32
C LEU A 378 -8.90 1.54 -4.87
N LYS A 379 -9.94 0.95 -5.47
CA LYS A 379 -9.92 -0.46 -5.88
C LYS A 379 -8.97 -0.75 -7.05
N GLU A 380 -8.84 0.18 -8.00
CA GLU A 380 -8.06 0.00 -9.23
C GLU A 380 -6.57 0.37 -9.03
N TRP A 381 -5.91 -0.27 -8.05
CA TRP A 381 -4.50 0.00 -7.69
C TRP A 381 -3.53 -0.20 -8.86
N ARG A 382 -3.90 -1.01 -9.85
CA ARG A 382 -3.12 -1.24 -11.07
C ARG A 382 -3.29 -0.16 -12.13
N GLY A 383 -4.05 0.90 -11.88
CA GLY A 383 -4.40 1.91 -12.88
C GLY A 383 -5.62 1.52 -13.70
N ILE A 384 -6.12 2.49 -14.46
CA ILE A 384 -7.43 2.42 -15.10
C ILE A 384 -7.23 2.09 -16.58
N ARG A 385 -7.74 0.94 -17.02
CA ARG A 385 -7.58 0.47 -18.40
C ARG A 385 -8.33 1.36 -19.38
N LEU A 386 -7.68 1.70 -20.48
CA LEU A 386 -8.32 2.40 -21.59
C LEU A 386 -9.26 1.44 -22.35
N ALA A 387 -10.15 2.02 -23.16
CA ALA A 387 -11.16 1.29 -23.92
C ALA A 387 -10.55 0.20 -24.84
N ASP A 388 -9.36 0.45 -25.38
CA ASP A 388 -8.62 -0.50 -26.21
C ASP A 388 -8.00 -1.67 -25.44
N LYS A 389 -7.96 -1.58 -24.10
CA LYS A 389 -7.34 -2.53 -23.16
C LYS A 389 -5.85 -2.79 -23.39
N THR A 390 -5.21 -2.10 -24.33
CA THR A 390 -3.78 -2.24 -24.61
C THR A 390 -2.95 -1.36 -23.68
N LYS A 391 -3.56 -0.27 -23.20
CA LYS A 391 -2.95 0.69 -22.30
C LYS A 391 -3.81 0.93 -21.07
N ARG A 392 -3.21 1.58 -20.09
CA ARG A 392 -3.87 2.04 -18.87
C ARG A 392 -3.30 3.39 -18.45
N LEU A 393 -4.13 4.17 -17.77
CA LEU A 393 -3.73 5.41 -17.12
C LEU A 393 -3.33 5.13 -15.67
N LEU A 394 -2.20 5.68 -15.28
CA LEU A 394 -1.72 5.69 -13.92
C LEU A 394 -1.63 7.14 -13.43
N PRO A 395 -2.12 7.44 -12.21
CA PRO A 395 -1.95 8.77 -11.68
C PRO A 395 -0.46 9.03 -11.43
N GLN A 396 0.01 10.24 -11.75
CA GLN A 396 1.39 10.61 -11.49
C GLN A 396 1.65 10.73 -9.98
N PRO A 397 2.86 10.41 -9.48
CA PRO A 397 3.13 10.41 -8.04
C PRO A 397 2.77 11.72 -7.32
N TRP A 398 3.12 12.87 -7.92
CA TRP A 398 2.79 14.18 -7.34
C TRP A 398 1.29 14.47 -7.37
N PHE A 399 0.57 14.08 -8.44
CA PHE A 399 -0.88 14.22 -8.52
C PHE A 399 -1.60 13.41 -7.44
N VAL A 400 -1.11 12.20 -7.15
CA VAL A 400 -1.61 11.37 -6.04
C VAL A 400 -1.45 12.09 -4.71
N THR A 401 -0.25 12.59 -4.43
CA THR A 401 0.06 13.17 -3.10
C THR A 401 -0.53 14.55 -2.87
N GLU A 402 -0.68 15.35 -3.92
CA GLU A 402 -1.07 16.76 -3.81
C GLU A 402 -2.57 16.98 -4.06
N ILE A 403 -3.20 16.19 -4.93
CA ILE A 403 -4.62 16.33 -5.28
C ILE A 403 -5.43 15.16 -4.73
N MET A 404 -5.18 13.93 -5.22
CA MET A 404 -6.06 12.78 -4.96
C MET A 404 -6.16 12.47 -3.47
N LYS A 405 -5.03 12.52 -2.75
CA LYS A 405 -5.00 12.28 -1.31
C LYS A 405 -5.82 13.30 -0.52
N GLY A 406 -5.79 14.58 -0.92
CA GLY A 406 -6.59 15.64 -0.29
C GLY A 406 -8.07 15.37 -0.45
N TYR A 407 -8.47 15.02 -1.66
CA TYR A 407 -9.85 14.64 -1.95
C TYR A 407 -10.35 13.43 -1.15
N ILE A 408 -9.51 12.39 -0.98
CA ILE A 408 -9.88 11.25 -0.12
C ILE A 408 -10.04 11.70 1.34
N ALA A 409 -9.18 12.60 1.84
CA ALA A 409 -9.33 13.14 3.18
C ALA A 409 -10.65 13.94 3.33
N GLU A 410 -11.06 14.69 2.30
CA GLU A 410 -12.35 15.39 2.26
C GLU A 410 -13.54 14.43 2.35
N LEU A 411 -13.58 13.39 1.51
CA LEU A 411 -14.65 12.39 1.53
C LEU A 411 -14.74 11.68 2.88
N GLU A 412 -13.61 11.30 3.46
CA GLU A 412 -13.58 10.65 4.78
C GLU A 412 -13.99 11.60 5.91
N PHE A 413 -13.71 12.89 5.78
CA PHE A 413 -14.17 13.89 6.75
C PHE A 413 -15.68 14.10 6.67
N GLU A 414 -16.25 14.24 5.47
CA GLU A 414 -17.69 14.30 5.26
C GLU A 414 -18.39 13.07 5.83
N GLN A 415 -17.85 11.87 5.57
CA GLN A 415 -18.36 10.62 6.13
C GLN A 415 -18.28 10.61 7.67
N TYR A 416 -17.15 11.02 8.24
CA TYR A 416 -16.97 11.10 9.69
C TYR A 416 -18.01 12.02 10.33
N VAL A 417 -18.24 13.22 9.78
CA VAL A 417 -19.24 14.16 10.30
C VAL A 417 -20.65 13.58 10.15
N GLY A 418 -20.97 12.99 9.00
CA GLY A 418 -22.23 12.31 8.73
C GLY A 418 -22.54 11.22 9.75
N GLU A 419 -21.59 10.34 10.04
CA GLU A 419 -21.77 9.26 11.01
C GLU A 419 -21.86 9.75 12.45
N GLN A 420 -21.07 10.75 12.83
CA GLN A 420 -21.00 11.23 14.22
C GLN A 420 -22.16 12.16 14.60
N PHE A 421 -22.72 12.88 13.63
CA PHE A 421 -23.69 13.96 13.89
C PHE A 421 -24.97 13.87 13.05
N ASN A 422 -25.06 12.93 12.11
CA ASN A 422 -26.17 12.79 11.16
C ASN A 422 -26.38 14.04 10.30
N VAL A 423 -25.29 14.63 9.83
CA VAL A 423 -25.26 15.88 9.05
C VAL A 423 -24.32 15.70 7.85
N TRP A 424 -24.81 16.01 6.66
CA TRP A 424 -24.08 15.80 5.40
C TRP A 424 -23.88 17.13 4.67
N ALA A 425 -22.71 17.33 4.06
CA ALA A 425 -22.35 18.59 3.42
C ALA A 425 -23.23 18.93 2.20
N LYS A 426 -23.71 17.90 1.48
CA LYS A 426 -24.41 18.03 0.19
C LYS A 426 -25.91 17.73 0.25
N ASP A 427 -26.42 17.28 1.39
CA ASP A 427 -27.86 17.03 1.58
C ASP A 427 -28.55 18.24 2.23
N LEU A 428 -29.83 18.41 1.91
CA LEU A 428 -30.69 19.39 2.57
C LEU A 428 -30.71 19.10 4.08
N GLN A 429 -30.07 19.97 4.86
CA GLN A 429 -30.02 19.83 6.31
C GLN A 429 -31.43 19.93 6.88
N LEU A 430 -31.99 18.79 7.27
CA LEU A 430 -33.23 18.73 8.03
C LEU A 430 -32.95 19.09 9.50
N GLY A 431 -32.47 20.31 9.75
CA GLY A 431 -32.50 21.10 11.00
C GLY A 431 -32.44 20.43 12.38
N SER A 432 -31.90 19.23 12.56
CA SER A 432 -31.97 18.49 13.84
C SER A 432 -30.64 17.93 14.34
N GLY A 433 -29.52 18.23 13.68
CA GLY A 433 -28.18 17.81 14.10
C GLY A 433 -27.59 18.74 15.17
N PRO A 434 -26.66 18.26 16.02
CA PRO A 434 -25.96 19.10 17.00
C PRO A 434 -24.94 20.06 16.37
N VAL A 435 -24.76 20.01 15.05
CA VAL A 435 -23.92 20.90 14.23
C VAL A 435 -24.59 21.12 12.88
N GLU A 436 -24.28 22.23 12.21
CA GLU A 436 -24.72 22.53 10.85
C GLU A 436 -23.51 22.82 9.97
N TYR A 437 -23.45 22.30 8.73
CA TYR A 437 -22.49 22.84 7.75
C TYR A 437 -22.94 24.24 7.35
N VAL A 438 -22.02 25.19 7.46
CA VAL A 438 -22.21 26.52 6.89
C VAL A 438 -21.93 26.42 5.39
N GLN A 439 -22.85 26.94 4.58
CA GLN A 439 -22.70 27.09 3.13
C GLN A 439 -22.08 28.46 2.84
N PRO A 440 -20.76 28.58 2.60
CA PRO A 440 -20.12 29.88 2.42
C PRO A 440 -20.72 30.66 1.24
N GLU A 441 -21.24 29.98 0.22
CA GLU A 441 -21.90 30.54 -0.96
C GLU A 441 -23.15 31.35 -0.63
N GLN A 442 -23.79 31.08 0.51
CA GLN A 442 -24.95 31.84 0.99
C GLN A 442 -24.54 32.98 1.95
N HIS A 443 -23.27 33.06 2.32
CA HIS A 443 -22.79 34.04 3.28
C HIS A 443 -22.39 35.37 2.60
N PRO A 444 -22.70 36.55 3.17
CA PRO A 444 -22.32 37.85 2.59
C PRO A 444 -20.82 38.02 2.34
N LEU A 445 -19.98 37.27 3.06
CA LEU A 445 -18.52 37.25 2.92
C LEU A 445 -17.99 36.08 2.07
N TYR A 446 -18.80 35.48 1.19
CA TYR A 446 -18.44 34.31 0.39
C TYR A 446 -17.04 34.40 -0.22
N ALA A 447 -16.71 35.50 -0.90
CA ALA A 447 -15.42 35.66 -1.57
C ALA A 447 -14.20 35.63 -0.62
N GLU A 448 -14.38 35.94 0.66
CA GLU A 448 -13.33 35.90 1.68
C GLU A 448 -13.29 34.57 2.46
N LEU A 449 -14.41 33.85 2.49
CA LEU A 449 -14.53 32.55 3.16
C LEU A 449 -14.21 31.38 2.21
N TYR A 450 -14.50 31.50 0.92
CA TYR A 450 -14.24 30.45 -0.06
C TYR A 450 -12.76 30.07 -0.08
N GLN A 451 -12.48 28.79 0.16
CA GLN A 451 -11.12 28.23 0.23
C GLN A 451 -10.21 28.93 1.27
N LEU A 452 -10.78 29.74 2.17
CA LEU A 452 -10.07 30.10 3.39
C LEU A 452 -9.97 28.85 4.25
N PHE A 453 -11.04 28.15 4.57
CA PHE A 453 -10.99 26.79 5.15
C PHE A 453 -11.77 25.83 4.24
N ASP A 454 -11.51 24.52 4.35
CA ASP A 454 -12.18 23.52 3.51
C ASP A 454 -13.64 23.34 3.95
N TYR A 455 -13.88 23.34 5.27
CA TYR A 455 -15.24 23.27 5.82
C TYR A 455 -15.46 24.28 6.95
N TYR A 456 -16.72 24.64 7.14
CA TYR A 456 -17.20 25.44 8.25
C TYR A 456 -18.39 24.74 8.88
N LEU A 457 -18.32 24.52 10.19
CA LEU A 457 -19.35 23.88 11.00
C LEU A 457 -19.83 24.86 12.07
N ARG A 458 -21.13 24.84 12.38
CA ARG A 458 -21.76 25.70 13.38
C ARG A 458 -22.44 24.84 14.46
N PRO A 459 -21.77 24.56 15.60
CA PRO A 459 -22.39 23.84 16.72
C PRO A 459 -23.36 24.70 17.54
N ALA A 460 -23.25 26.03 17.48
CA ALA A 460 -24.13 26.98 18.16
C ALA A 460 -24.15 28.32 17.39
N PRO A 461 -25.17 29.18 17.56
CA PRO A 461 -25.34 30.40 16.76
C PRO A 461 -24.09 31.28 16.65
N ASP A 462 -23.36 31.44 17.76
CA ASP A 462 -22.17 32.31 17.85
C ASP A 462 -20.84 31.53 17.84
N VAL A 463 -20.86 30.24 17.49
CA VAL A 463 -19.66 29.39 17.49
C VAL A 463 -19.40 28.86 16.09
N TRP A 464 -18.20 29.13 15.57
CA TRP A 464 -17.74 28.64 14.28
C TRP A 464 -16.58 27.68 14.47
N VAL A 465 -16.67 26.51 13.85
CA VAL A 465 -15.59 25.55 13.75
C VAL A 465 -15.14 25.48 12.29
N ALA A 466 -14.01 26.12 11.99
CA ALA A 466 -13.42 26.11 10.66
C ALA A 466 -12.39 24.97 10.54
N VAL A 467 -12.54 24.12 9.53
CA VAL A 467 -11.76 22.90 9.37
C VAL A 467 -10.88 22.99 8.14
N ASP A 468 -9.60 22.71 8.32
CA ASP A 468 -8.59 22.64 7.27
C ASP A 468 -8.04 21.22 7.21
N LEU A 469 -8.32 20.52 6.12
CA LEU A 469 -7.83 19.18 5.86
C LEU A 469 -6.40 19.24 5.34
N LYS A 470 -5.51 18.61 6.09
CA LYS A 470 -4.07 18.67 5.85
C LYS A 470 -3.50 17.29 5.56
N ASN A 471 -2.65 17.25 4.55
CA ASN A 471 -1.89 16.06 4.16
C ASN A 471 -0.46 16.06 4.71
N TRP A 472 -0.24 16.50 5.95
CA TRP A 472 1.09 16.33 6.54
C TRP A 472 1.36 14.85 6.83
N THR A 473 2.57 14.39 6.57
CA THR A 473 3.05 13.15 7.16
C THR A 473 3.66 13.46 8.53
N ARG A 474 3.82 12.45 9.41
CA ARG A 474 4.59 12.61 10.66
C ARG A 474 6.03 13.13 10.41
N ASN A 475 6.57 12.98 9.20
CA ASN A 475 7.89 13.46 8.78
C ASN A 475 7.89 14.96 8.39
N THR A 476 6.81 15.48 7.81
CA THR A 476 6.65 16.92 7.55
C THR A 476 6.26 17.71 8.80
N ASP A 477 5.64 17.05 9.79
CA ASP A 477 5.22 17.63 11.07
C ASP A 477 6.40 18.17 11.89
N SER A 478 7.57 17.51 11.92
CA SER A 478 8.74 18.01 12.68
C SER A 478 9.52 19.11 11.95
N LEU A 479 9.59 19.08 10.63
CA LEU A 479 10.41 20.01 9.84
C LEU A 479 9.75 21.38 9.66
N LYS A 480 8.41 21.45 9.72
CA LYS A 480 7.65 22.69 9.49
C LYS A 480 6.70 23.06 10.62
N LYS A 481 6.84 22.48 11.82
CA LYS A 481 5.91 22.70 12.94
C LYS A 481 5.67 24.18 13.23
N LEU A 482 6.75 24.96 13.39
CA LEU A 482 6.67 26.39 13.69
C LEU A 482 5.99 27.16 12.56
N GLN A 483 6.39 26.92 11.31
CA GLN A 483 5.78 27.54 10.13
C GLN A 483 4.28 27.21 10.01
N LEU A 484 3.90 25.96 10.28
CA LEU A 484 2.50 25.52 10.28
C LEU A 484 1.70 26.19 11.40
N GLN A 485 2.27 26.31 12.60
CA GLN A 485 1.63 26.99 13.73
C GLN A 485 1.45 28.49 13.47
N GLU A 486 2.48 29.17 12.95
CA GLU A 486 2.41 30.59 12.58
C GLU A 486 1.39 30.83 11.45
N ALA A 487 1.37 29.96 10.43
CA ALA A 487 0.37 30.03 9.37
C ALA A 487 -1.04 29.82 9.92
N ALA A 488 -1.21 28.88 10.85
CA ALA A 488 -2.49 28.60 11.48
C ALA A 488 -3.01 29.78 12.31
N GLU A 489 -2.14 30.43 13.07
CA GLU A 489 -2.47 31.63 13.85
C GLU A 489 -2.86 32.81 12.95
N LYS A 490 -2.13 33.06 11.87
CA LYS A 490 -2.48 34.09 10.89
C LYS A 490 -3.85 33.84 10.26
N LYS A 491 -4.14 32.59 9.93
CA LYS A 491 -5.39 32.15 9.30
C LYS A 491 -6.57 32.26 10.26
N HIS A 492 -6.38 31.84 11.52
CA HIS A 492 -7.34 32.04 12.62
C HIS A 492 -7.64 33.52 12.86
N ALA A 493 -6.61 34.36 12.96
CA ALA A 493 -6.75 35.79 13.16
C ALA A 493 -7.50 36.47 11.99
N LYS A 494 -7.27 36.03 10.74
CA LYS A 494 -8.02 36.50 9.58
C LYS A 494 -9.51 36.16 9.71
N LEU A 495 -9.86 34.92 10.05
CA LEU A 495 -11.25 34.52 10.19
C LEU A 495 -11.96 35.28 11.33
N ARG A 496 -11.28 35.51 12.46
CA ARG A 496 -11.81 36.34 13.55
C ARG A 496 -12.09 37.79 13.15
N LYS A 497 -11.26 38.37 12.28
CA LYS A 497 -11.53 39.71 11.73
C LYS A 497 -12.77 39.74 10.85
N LEU A 498 -13.05 38.65 10.14
CA LEU A 498 -14.24 38.51 9.29
C LEU A 498 -15.51 38.25 10.12
N LEU A 499 -15.37 37.59 11.28
CA LEU A 499 -16.46 37.19 12.17
C LEU A 499 -16.22 37.69 13.62
N PRO A 500 -16.30 39.02 13.87
CA PRO A 500 -15.92 39.60 15.15
C PRO A 500 -16.80 39.18 16.33
N GLU A 501 -18.07 38.88 16.07
CA GLU A 501 -19.06 38.50 17.08
C GLU A 501 -19.06 36.99 17.40
N ALA A 502 -18.30 36.19 16.65
CA ALA A 502 -18.28 34.74 16.80
C ALA A 502 -17.07 34.25 17.62
N THR A 503 -17.26 33.18 18.37
CA THR A 503 -16.17 32.35 18.89
C THR A 503 -15.67 31.42 17.79
N VAL A 504 -14.39 31.53 17.42
CA VAL A 504 -13.83 30.82 16.27
C VAL A 504 -12.84 29.75 16.72
N HIS A 505 -13.21 28.48 16.51
CA HIS A 505 -12.31 27.35 16.64
C HIS A 505 -11.81 26.94 15.25
N THR A 506 -10.50 26.70 15.11
CA THR A 506 -9.91 26.17 13.88
C THR A 506 -9.33 24.79 14.14
N LEU A 507 -9.73 23.83 13.31
CA LEU A 507 -9.26 22.44 13.36
C LEU A 507 -8.44 22.15 12.12
N TYR A 508 -7.19 21.78 12.29
CA TYR A 508 -6.34 21.27 11.22
C TYR A 508 -6.33 19.75 11.33
N VAL A 509 -7.05 19.10 10.43
CA VAL A 509 -7.39 17.67 10.51
C VAL A 509 -6.64 16.92 9.43
N ASN A 510 -5.99 15.83 9.80
CA ASN A 510 -5.32 14.94 8.85
C ASN A 510 -6.05 13.59 8.80
N LEU A 511 -5.98 12.89 7.67
CA LEU A 511 -6.53 11.55 7.54
C LEU A 511 -5.98 10.60 8.62
N GLN A 512 -4.67 10.64 8.87
CA GLN A 512 -4.02 9.79 9.88
C GLN A 512 -2.88 10.48 10.62
N GLY A 513 -2.65 10.12 11.88
CA GLY A 513 -1.58 10.73 12.67
C GLY A 513 -1.38 10.15 14.07
N ALA A 514 -0.46 10.76 14.82
CA ALA A 514 -0.32 10.47 16.25
C ALA A 514 -1.48 11.06 17.05
N HIS A 515 -1.73 10.51 18.25
CA HIS A 515 -2.28 11.27 19.37
C HIS A 515 -1.29 12.39 19.76
N LYS A 516 -1.20 13.46 18.97
CA LYS A 516 -0.52 14.70 19.38
C LYS A 516 -1.53 15.82 19.30
N PHE A 517 -2.08 16.17 20.46
CA PHE A 517 -3.00 17.28 20.63
C PHE A 517 -2.19 18.54 20.95
N ALA A 518 -1.90 19.35 19.94
CA ALA A 518 -1.45 20.72 20.18
C ALA A 518 -2.69 21.62 20.19
N VAL A 519 -2.94 22.29 21.31
CA VAL A 519 -4.03 23.25 21.45
C VAL A 519 -3.43 24.61 21.75
N THR A 520 -3.59 25.55 20.83
CA THR A 520 -3.35 26.98 21.11
C THR A 520 -4.69 27.60 21.50
N ARG A 521 -4.69 28.45 22.52
CA ARG A 521 -5.90 29.16 23.01
C ARG A 521 -5.76 30.67 22.75
N PRO A 522 -5.91 31.12 21.49
CA PRO A 522 -6.02 32.54 21.20
C PRO A 522 -7.30 33.12 21.84
N PRO A 523 -7.44 34.45 21.94
CA PRO A 523 -8.69 35.05 22.39
C PRO A 523 -9.87 34.56 21.52
N GLN A 524 -11.03 34.29 22.14
CA GLN A 524 -12.26 33.85 21.45
C GLN A 524 -12.08 32.60 20.55
N GLY A 525 -11.56 31.50 21.12
CA GLY A 525 -11.63 30.16 20.53
C GLY A 525 -10.34 29.35 20.68
N THR A 526 -10.12 28.38 19.80
CA THR A 526 -8.97 27.46 19.87
C THR A 526 -8.41 27.08 18.51
N ILE A 527 -7.11 26.81 18.43
CA ILE A 527 -6.46 26.19 17.27
C ILE A 527 -6.02 24.78 17.66
N ARG A 528 -6.47 23.76 16.91
CA ARG A 528 -6.15 22.34 17.21
C ARG A 528 -5.62 21.62 15.98
N PHE A 529 -4.66 20.73 16.20
CA PHE A 529 -4.12 19.82 15.18
C PHE A 529 -4.53 18.40 15.56
N MET A 530 -5.23 17.69 14.66
CA MET A 530 -5.86 16.41 14.95
C MET A 530 -5.75 15.44 13.77
N ALA A 531 -5.95 14.15 14.05
CA ALA A 531 -6.11 13.13 13.01
C ALA A 531 -7.54 12.56 13.07
N MET A 532 -8.10 12.17 11.92
CA MET A 532 -9.38 11.45 11.84
C MET A 532 -9.21 10.03 12.35
N TYR A 533 -8.17 9.33 11.90
CA TYR A 533 -7.84 7.98 12.33
C TYR A 533 -6.55 7.95 13.16
N VAL A 534 -6.61 7.22 14.27
CA VAL A 534 -5.49 6.99 15.18
C VAL A 534 -5.22 5.50 15.30
N GLN A 535 -3.95 5.12 15.45
CA GLN A 535 -3.59 3.72 15.65
C GLN A 535 -4.05 3.27 17.04
N ASN A 536 -4.85 2.20 17.08
CA ASN A 536 -5.21 1.54 18.33
C ASN A 536 -4.06 0.59 18.72
N THR A 537 -3.69 0.55 20.00
CA THR A 537 -2.71 -0.42 20.53
C THR A 537 -3.25 -1.85 20.63
N GLY A 538 -4.55 -2.08 20.38
CA GLY A 538 -5.16 -3.42 20.29
C GLY A 538 -5.33 -3.97 18.87
N ASP A 539 -5.98 -5.12 18.74
CA ASP A 539 -6.12 -5.92 17.49
C ASP A 539 -6.79 -5.17 16.31
N ALA A 540 -7.52 -4.09 16.58
CA ALA A 540 -8.28 -3.36 15.56
C ALA A 540 -7.41 -2.48 14.63
N GLY A 541 -6.15 -2.19 14.97
CA GLY A 541 -5.19 -1.48 14.11
C GLY A 541 -5.44 0.03 13.99
N TRP A 542 -6.62 0.46 13.53
CA TRP A 542 -7.02 1.87 13.40
C TRP A 542 -8.42 2.09 13.98
N MET A 543 -8.64 3.25 14.58
CA MET A 543 -9.95 3.68 15.07
C MET A 543 -10.19 5.17 14.81
N PRO A 544 -11.46 5.61 14.66
CA PRO A 544 -11.80 7.03 14.63
C PRO A 544 -11.38 7.75 15.91
N ASN A 545 -10.95 9.00 15.79
CA ASN A 545 -10.47 9.80 16.91
C ASN A 545 -11.65 10.45 17.67
N ALA A 546 -12.04 9.85 18.80
CA ALA A 546 -13.14 10.36 19.62
C ALA A 546 -13.01 11.84 20.02
N ASN A 547 -11.79 12.33 20.24
CA ASN A 547 -11.56 13.73 20.63
C ASN A 547 -11.87 14.72 19.49
N LEU A 548 -11.83 14.27 18.22
CA LEU A 548 -12.19 15.10 17.08
C LEU A 548 -13.68 15.49 17.15
N ARG A 549 -14.53 14.59 17.65
CA ARG A 549 -15.95 14.85 17.87
C ARG A 549 -16.17 16.03 18.82
N ASP A 550 -15.51 16.02 19.97
CA ASP A 550 -15.64 17.09 20.96
C ASP A 550 -15.11 18.43 20.43
N ALA A 551 -14.01 18.38 19.67
CA ALA A 551 -13.47 19.56 19.02
C ALA A 551 -14.42 20.18 17.98
N ILE A 552 -15.16 19.35 17.23
CA ILE A 552 -16.20 19.81 16.28
C ILE A 552 -17.39 20.44 16.99
N LEU A 553 -17.70 19.99 18.21
CA LEU A 553 -18.72 20.61 19.07
C LEU A 553 -18.25 21.90 19.75
N GLY A 554 -17.02 22.38 19.47
CA GLY A 554 -16.45 23.58 20.07
C GLY A 554 -16.00 23.42 21.53
N LYS A 555 -15.88 22.19 22.04
CA LYS A 555 -15.50 21.88 23.43
C LYS A 555 -14.01 21.77 23.61
#